data_AF-A0A352PUG5-F1
#
_entry.id   AF-A0A352PUG5-F1
#
_cell.length_a   1.000
_cell.length_b   1.000
_cell.length_c   1.000
_cell.angle_alpha   90.00
_cell.angle_beta   90.00
_cell.angle_gamma   90.00
#
_symmetry.space_group_name_H-M   'P 1'
#
loop_
_entity.id
_entity.type
_entity.pdbx_description
1 polymer ?
#
loop_
_entity_poly.entity_id
_entity_poly.type
_entity_poly.pdbx_seq_one_letter_code
_entity_poly.pdbx_strand_id
1 'polypeptide(L)'
;MEFLREHGDSALVSLGSGSLINGIDNHFRLFVALGLTHYIAVDIESVINARLETLFNDDATMLPLLAAHCDGEPQRFLEAVRGFPSTAAEQLFGLHCRVVVCQRVLPYLHWEPVIESMSPDLVLQEDLHGCEIQNLADGDFHRCRAGVRHFGLRPFRPWRIFPGEYNLVLWRNKHFSISREVDAKCRENRWIQFRRGFKGVKDDLLGHWGRWVH
;
A
#
# COMPACT_ATOMS: atom_id res chain seq x y z
N MET A 1 -19.64 2.54 8.17
CA MET A 1 -18.97 3.75 8.70
C MET A 1 -18.62 3.65 10.18
N GLU A 2 -19.48 3.11 11.04
CA GLU A 2 -19.16 2.87 12.46
C GLU A 2 -17.89 2.03 12.66
N PHE A 3 -17.71 0.98 11.86
CA PHE A 3 -16.49 0.18 11.83
C PHE A 3 -15.19 1.01 11.68
N LEU A 4 -15.19 2.03 10.82
CA LEU A 4 -14.03 2.90 10.65
C LEU A 4 -13.76 3.79 11.87
N ARG A 5 -14.81 4.19 12.60
CA ARG A 5 -14.65 4.94 13.86
C ARG A 5 -13.97 4.11 14.93
N GLU A 6 -14.24 2.80 14.94
CA GLU A 6 -13.70 1.87 15.94
C GLU A 6 -12.30 1.37 15.57
N HIS A 7 -12.04 1.17 14.27
CA HIS A 7 -10.86 0.45 13.79
C HIS A 7 -9.89 1.28 12.96
N GLY A 8 -10.13 2.58 12.81
CA GLY A 8 -9.34 3.50 11.98
C GLY A 8 -7.82 3.38 12.18
N ASP A 9 -7.37 3.33 13.43
CA ASP A 9 -5.93 3.24 13.80
C ASP A 9 -5.22 1.97 13.28
N SER A 10 -5.98 0.99 12.80
CA SER A 10 -5.48 -0.30 12.28
C SER A 10 -5.94 -0.58 10.85
N ALA A 11 -6.52 0.42 10.19
CA ALA A 11 -7.14 0.29 8.88
C ALA A 11 -6.30 0.93 7.76
N LEU A 12 -6.23 0.22 6.63
CA LEU A 12 -5.91 0.77 5.32
C LEU A 12 -7.21 0.96 4.55
N VAL A 13 -7.45 2.16 4.03
CA VAL A 13 -8.64 2.49 3.23
C VAL A 13 -8.25 2.69 1.78
N SER A 14 -8.70 1.81 0.89
CA SER A 14 -8.56 1.90 -0.56
C SER A 14 -9.79 2.61 -1.15
N LEU A 15 -9.59 3.84 -1.64
CA LEU A 15 -10.61 4.65 -2.30
C LEU A 15 -10.67 4.33 -3.79
N GLY A 16 -11.88 4.14 -4.30
CA GLY A 16 -12.09 3.89 -5.73
C GLY A 16 -11.63 2.49 -6.14
N SER A 17 -11.88 1.48 -5.29
CA SER A 17 -11.42 0.10 -5.51
C SER A 17 -12.09 -0.61 -6.69
N GLY A 18 -13.14 -0.03 -7.28
CA GLY A 18 -14.02 -0.68 -8.24
C GLY A 18 -14.78 -1.86 -7.63
N SER A 19 -15.34 -2.69 -8.52
CA SER A 19 -16.16 -3.84 -8.14
C SER A 19 -15.36 -5.10 -7.80
N LEU A 20 -14.05 -5.08 -8.03
CA LEU A 20 -13.12 -6.16 -7.75
C LEU A 20 -11.81 -5.60 -7.20
N ILE A 21 -11.43 -6.04 -6.00
CA ILE A 21 -10.13 -5.75 -5.39
C ILE A 21 -9.09 -6.64 -6.07
N ASN A 22 -8.19 -6.02 -6.81
CA ASN A 22 -7.12 -6.68 -7.56
C ASN A 22 -5.87 -5.79 -7.64
N GLY A 23 -4.74 -6.38 -8.00
CA GLY A 23 -3.47 -5.67 -8.21
C GLY A 23 -2.97 -4.90 -6.98
N ILE A 24 -3.29 -5.36 -5.77
CA ILE A 24 -3.07 -4.60 -4.53
C ILE A 24 -1.66 -4.80 -3.94
N ASP A 25 -0.68 -5.14 -4.76
CA ASP A 25 0.67 -5.54 -4.35
C ASP A 25 1.26 -4.54 -3.34
N ASN A 26 1.21 -3.24 -3.67
CA ASN A 26 1.74 -2.19 -2.80
C ASN A 26 0.87 -1.89 -1.60
N HIS A 27 -0.45 -2.00 -1.73
CA HIS A 27 -1.34 -1.84 -0.60
C HIS A 27 -1.00 -2.91 0.45
N PHE A 28 -0.82 -4.16 0.00
CA PHE A 28 -0.51 -5.27 0.89
C PHE A 28 0.88 -5.16 1.51
N ARG A 29 1.88 -4.65 0.76
CA ARG A 29 3.20 -4.34 1.34
C ARG A 29 3.11 -3.30 2.45
N LEU A 30 2.30 -2.25 2.30
CA LEU A 30 2.03 -1.29 3.37
C LEU A 30 1.28 -1.92 4.55
N PHE A 31 0.25 -2.70 4.24
CA PHE A 31 -0.58 -3.39 5.21
C PHE A 31 0.28 -4.22 6.17
N VAL A 32 1.15 -5.07 5.62
CA VAL A 32 2.06 -5.90 6.41
C VAL A 32 3.12 -5.06 7.13
N ALA A 33 3.78 -4.12 6.43
CA ALA A 33 4.86 -3.33 7.01
C ALA A 33 4.41 -2.49 8.22
N LEU A 34 3.15 -2.08 8.23
CA LEU A 34 2.56 -1.30 9.30
C LEU A 34 1.84 -2.14 10.35
N GLY A 35 1.64 -3.44 10.11
CA GLY A 35 0.91 -4.33 11.02
C GLY A 35 -0.58 -3.97 11.10
N LEU A 36 -1.17 -3.59 9.97
CA LEU A 36 -2.60 -3.28 9.87
C LEU A 36 -3.41 -4.58 9.93
N THR A 37 -4.66 -4.48 10.39
CA THR A 37 -5.54 -5.64 10.57
C THR A 37 -6.82 -5.54 9.74
N HIS A 38 -7.10 -4.38 9.15
CA HIS A 38 -8.32 -4.15 8.37
C HIS A 38 -8.01 -3.49 7.03
N TYR A 39 -8.38 -4.18 5.94
CA TYR A 39 -8.30 -3.65 4.59
C TYR A 39 -9.71 -3.21 4.18
N ILE A 40 -9.90 -1.92 3.96
CA ILE A 40 -11.22 -1.35 3.70
C ILE A 40 -11.28 -0.88 2.26
N ALA A 41 -12.19 -1.43 1.48
CA ALA A 41 -12.42 -1.05 0.09
C ALA A 41 -13.70 -0.23 -0.02
N VAL A 42 -13.60 0.96 -0.62
CA VAL A 42 -14.71 1.91 -0.73
C VAL A 42 -14.90 2.28 -2.19
N ASP A 43 -16.12 2.10 -2.69
CA ASP A 43 -16.49 2.51 -4.05
C ASP A 43 -18.01 2.76 -4.17
N ILE A 44 -18.39 3.54 -5.18
CA ILE A 44 -19.79 3.76 -5.57
C ILE A 44 -20.39 2.54 -6.28
N GLU A 45 -19.55 1.60 -6.74
CA GLU A 45 -19.98 0.31 -7.29
C GLU A 45 -20.92 -0.44 -6.33
N SER A 46 -21.92 -1.12 -6.88
CA SER A 46 -22.97 -1.79 -6.09
C SER A 46 -22.50 -3.04 -5.35
N VAL A 47 -21.37 -3.61 -5.77
CA VAL A 47 -20.74 -4.78 -5.18
C VAL A 47 -19.23 -4.59 -5.23
N ILE A 48 -18.53 -5.02 -4.18
CA ILE A 48 -17.07 -5.07 -4.13
C ILE A 48 -16.68 -6.49 -3.73
N ASN A 49 -15.88 -7.16 -4.57
CA ASN A 49 -15.41 -8.52 -4.33
C ASN A 49 -13.90 -8.57 -4.08
N ALA A 50 -13.44 -9.54 -3.31
CA ALA A 50 -12.03 -9.91 -3.20
C ALA A 50 -11.87 -11.40 -3.52
N ARG A 51 -10.83 -11.74 -4.27
CA ARG A 51 -10.50 -13.12 -4.66
C ARG A 51 -8.99 -13.27 -4.61
N LEU A 52 -8.50 -14.38 -4.03
CA LEU A 52 -7.06 -14.61 -3.89
C LEU A 52 -6.37 -14.70 -5.25
N GLU A 53 -7.07 -15.27 -6.24
CA GLU A 53 -6.55 -15.55 -7.59
C GLU A 53 -6.29 -14.29 -8.42
N THR A 54 -6.87 -13.15 -8.02
CA THR A 54 -6.72 -11.88 -8.73
C THR A 54 -6.14 -10.79 -7.84
N LEU A 55 -5.74 -11.14 -6.62
CA LEU A 55 -5.40 -10.15 -5.60
C LEU A 55 -4.11 -9.42 -5.95
N PHE A 56 -3.15 -10.12 -6.56
CA PHE A 56 -1.83 -9.60 -6.86
C PHE A 56 -1.50 -9.68 -8.35
N ASN A 57 -0.65 -8.76 -8.81
CA ASN A 57 -0.04 -8.79 -10.13
C ASN A 57 1.25 -9.63 -10.13
N ASP A 58 2.01 -9.62 -9.03
CA ASP A 58 3.22 -10.43 -8.84
C ASP A 58 3.03 -11.51 -7.77
N ASP A 59 2.36 -12.60 -8.14
CA ASP A 59 2.13 -13.74 -7.25
C ASP A 59 3.42 -14.35 -6.67
N ALA A 60 4.51 -14.35 -7.45
CA ALA A 60 5.77 -14.96 -7.05
C ALA A 60 6.38 -14.27 -5.82
N THR A 61 6.20 -12.96 -5.71
CA THR A 61 6.64 -12.17 -4.56
C THR A 61 5.56 -12.08 -3.48
N MET A 62 4.29 -11.94 -3.87
CA MET A 62 3.23 -11.56 -2.94
C MET A 62 2.62 -12.74 -2.19
N LEU A 63 2.52 -13.93 -2.79
CA LEU A 63 1.98 -15.12 -2.11
C LEU A 63 2.84 -15.57 -0.93
N PRO A 64 4.19 -15.60 -1.00
CA PRO A 64 5.01 -15.90 0.17
C PRO A 64 4.85 -14.88 1.30
N LEU A 65 4.72 -13.59 0.95
CA LEU A 65 4.47 -12.53 1.94
C LEU A 65 3.10 -12.69 2.60
N LEU A 66 2.07 -13.03 1.82
CA LEU A 66 0.73 -13.31 2.31
C LEU A 66 0.71 -14.51 3.25
N ALA A 67 1.33 -15.62 2.84
CA ALA A 67 1.43 -16.82 3.66
C ALA A 67 2.16 -16.53 4.98
N ALA A 68 3.26 -15.78 4.95
CA ALA A 68 3.99 -15.40 6.16
C ALA A 68 3.18 -14.50 7.09
N HIS A 69 2.38 -13.58 6.54
CA HIS A 69 1.52 -12.69 7.32
C HIS A 69 0.32 -13.41 7.95
N CYS A 70 -0.23 -14.41 7.26
CA CYS A 70 -1.42 -15.13 7.66
C CYS A 70 -1.16 -16.52 8.26
N ASP A 71 0.05 -16.77 8.78
CA ASP A 71 0.46 -18.06 9.39
C ASP A 71 0.20 -19.29 8.49
N GLY A 72 0.36 -19.14 7.18
CA GLY A 72 0.13 -20.20 6.19
C GLY A 72 -1.32 -20.35 5.71
N GLU A 73 -2.25 -19.51 6.17
CA GLU A 73 -3.67 -19.52 5.78
C GLU A 73 -4.08 -18.23 5.02
N PRO A 74 -3.80 -18.12 3.71
CA PRO A 74 -4.09 -16.92 2.91
C PRO A 74 -5.53 -16.40 2.99
N GLN A 75 -6.51 -17.28 3.24
CA GLN A 75 -7.92 -16.94 3.37
C GLN A 75 -8.18 -15.95 4.52
N ARG A 76 -7.36 -15.97 5.58
CA ARG A 76 -7.47 -15.02 6.71
C ARG A 76 -7.35 -13.57 6.28
N PHE A 77 -6.62 -13.29 5.20
CA PHE A 77 -6.59 -11.93 4.66
C PHE A 77 -7.94 -11.49 4.10
N LEU A 78 -8.70 -12.40 3.46
CA LEU A 78 -10.04 -12.05 2.97
C LEU A 78 -11.00 -11.73 4.11
N GLU A 79 -10.81 -12.33 5.29
CA GLU A 79 -11.57 -11.98 6.50
C GLU A 79 -11.22 -10.59 7.05
N ALA A 80 -10.00 -10.13 6.81
CA ALA A 80 -9.55 -8.78 7.11
C ALA A 80 -10.06 -7.74 6.09
N VAL A 81 -10.53 -8.16 4.92
CA VAL A 81 -11.09 -7.29 3.88
C VAL A 81 -12.54 -6.96 4.17
N ARG A 82 -12.88 -5.67 4.14
CA ARG A 82 -14.25 -5.18 4.26
C ARG A 82 -14.59 -4.23 3.11
N GLY A 83 -15.60 -4.59 2.33
CA GLY A 83 -16.15 -3.74 1.29
C GLY A 83 -17.25 -2.83 1.83
N PHE A 84 -17.22 -1.56 1.43
CA PHE A 84 -18.32 -0.60 1.56
C PHE A 84 -18.78 -0.23 0.15
N PRO A 85 -19.64 -1.07 -0.48
CA PRO A 85 -20.21 -0.76 -1.80
C PRO A 85 -21.19 0.42 -1.71
N SER A 86 -21.52 1.00 -2.86
CA SER A 86 -22.47 2.13 -3.00
C SER A 86 -22.14 3.30 -2.08
N THR A 87 -20.85 3.51 -1.81
CA THR A 87 -20.36 4.47 -0.85
C THR A 87 -19.48 5.49 -1.55
N ALA A 88 -19.91 6.74 -1.53
CA ALA A 88 -19.11 7.86 -2.01
C ALA A 88 -18.00 8.18 -0.99
N ALA A 89 -16.81 8.54 -1.47
CA ALA A 89 -15.66 8.80 -0.60
C ALA A 89 -15.91 9.94 0.39
N GLU A 90 -16.73 10.94 0.01
CA GLU A 90 -17.13 12.08 0.85
C GLU A 90 -17.81 11.65 2.16
N GLN A 91 -18.43 10.47 2.19
CA GLN A 91 -19.03 9.91 3.40
C GLN A 91 -17.98 9.50 4.46
N LEU A 92 -16.70 9.46 4.09
CA LEU A 92 -15.59 9.19 4.99
C LEU A 92 -15.07 10.45 5.70
N PHE A 93 -15.65 11.62 5.42
CA PHE A 93 -15.20 12.88 6.01
C PHE A 93 -15.17 12.81 7.55
N GLY A 94 -14.02 13.12 8.14
CA GLY A 94 -13.76 13.08 9.58
C GLY A 94 -13.64 11.67 10.18
N LEU A 95 -13.59 10.61 9.37
CA LEU A 95 -13.36 9.24 9.85
C LEU A 95 -11.87 8.92 9.79
N HIS A 96 -11.26 8.69 10.94
CA HIS A 96 -9.84 8.38 10.98
C HIS A 96 -9.51 7.06 10.27
N CYS A 97 -8.36 7.02 9.60
CA CYS A 97 -7.71 5.76 9.23
C CYS A 97 -6.20 5.92 9.25
N ARG A 98 -5.46 4.81 9.39
CA ARG A 98 -3.99 4.86 9.44
C ARG A 98 -3.37 5.09 8.07
N VAL A 99 -3.90 4.44 7.04
CA VAL A 99 -3.41 4.58 5.67
C VAL A 99 -4.58 4.82 4.74
N VAL A 100 -4.45 5.80 3.85
CA VAL A 100 -5.32 5.93 2.68
C VAL A 100 -4.56 5.48 1.45
N VAL A 101 -5.20 4.73 0.58
CA VAL A 101 -4.74 4.45 -0.78
C VAL A 101 -5.72 5.02 -1.78
N CYS A 102 -5.21 5.71 -2.79
CA CYS A 102 -6.01 6.30 -3.84
C CYS A 102 -5.39 5.98 -5.21
N GLN A 103 -6.12 5.21 -6.03
CA GLN A 103 -5.67 4.76 -7.35
C GLN A 103 -5.84 5.82 -8.46
N ARG A 104 -6.56 6.92 -8.20
CA ARG A 104 -6.78 8.00 -9.18
C ARG A 104 -6.31 9.31 -8.61
N VAL A 105 -5.29 9.86 -9.24
CA VAL A 105 -4.50 10.97 -8.71
C VAL A 105 -5.22 12.31 -8.80
N LEU A 106 -5.03 13.06 -7.72
CA LEU A 106 -5.07 14.52 -7.64
C LEU A 106 -4.59 15.25 -8.92
N PRO A 107 -5.23 16.33 -9.36
CA PRO A 107 -6.24 17.08 -8.63
C PRO A 107 -7.60 16.84 -9.29
N TYR A 108 -8.27 15.74 -8.93
CA TYR A 108 -9.73 15.78 -8.94
C TYR A 108 -10.13 16.36 -7.59
N LEU A 109 -10.25 17.69 -7.57
CA LEU A 109 -10.42 18.70 -6.51
C LEU A 109 -11.42 18.43 -5.35
N HIS A 110 -11.80 17.20 -5.07
CA HIS A 110 -12.88 16.86 -4.14
C HIS A 110 -12.48 15.91 -3.01
N TRP A 111 -11.45 15.08 -3.19
CA TRP A 111 -11.09 14.08 -2.17
C TRP A 111 -9.96 14.56 -1.26
N GLU A 112 -9.22 15.61 -1.61
CA GLU A 112 -8.18 16.18 -0.74
C GLU A 112 -8.73 16.57 0.64
N PRO A 113 -9.84 17.32 0.74
CA PRO A 113 -10.39 17.69 2.04
C PRO A 113 -10.91 16.47 2.81
N VAL A 114 -11.41 15.46 2.10
CA VAL A 114 -11.86 14.20 2.71
C VAL A 114 -10.66 13.47 3.29
N ILE A 115 -9.63 13.19 2.49
CA ILE A 115 -8.41 12.50 2.91
C ILE A 115 -7.72 13.27 4.05
N GLU A 116 -7.65 14.60 3.97
CA GLU A 116 -7.13 15.44 5.04
C GLU A 116 -7.94 15.26 6.34
N SER A 117 -9.27 15.30 6.25
CA SER A 117 -10.15 15.11 7.42
C SER A 117 -10.04 13.71 8.04
N MET A 118 -9.69 12.69 7.24
CA MET A 118 -9.42 11.33 7.72
C MET A 118 -8.10 11.23 8.50
N SER A 119 -7.26 12.28 8.48
CA SER A 119 -6.02 12.39 9.26
C SER A 119 -5.09 11.16 9.19
N PRO A 120 -4.74 10.63 8.00
CA PRO A 120 -3.92 9.42 7.90
C PRO A 120 -2.44 9.65 8.21
N ASP A 121 -1.78 8.62 8.74
CA ASP A 121 -0.32 8.58 8.91
C ASP A 121 0.37 8.62 7.53
N LEU A 122 -0.22 7.93 6.53
CA LEU A 122 0.32 7.81 5.18
C LEU A 122 -0.80 7.82 4.13
N VAL A 123 -0.52 8.46 2.99
CA VAL A 123 -1.36 8.35 1.79
C VAL A 123 -0.54 7.74 0.67
N LEU A 124 -0.91 6.55 0.21
CA LEU A 124 -0.36 5.95 -1.00
C LEU A 124 -1.19 6.41 -2.19
N GLN A 125 -0.51 6.96 -3.19
CA GLN A 125 -1.13 7.31 -4.44
C GLN A 125 -0.54 6.42 -5.55
N GLU A 126 -1.41 5.63 -6.16
CA GLU A 126 -1.06 4.73 -7.26
C GLU A 126 -1.46 5.30 -8.62
N ASP A 127 -0.87 4.73 -9.67
CA ASP A 127 -1.08 5.05 -11.08
C ASP A 127 -1.00 6.53 -11.46
N LEU A 128 0.23 7.01 -11.64
CA LEU A 128 0.52 8.34 -12.18
C LEU A 128 0.26 8.47 -13.69
N HIS A 129 -0.19 7.41 -14.40
CA HIS A 129 -0.49 7.51 -15.83
C HIS A 129 -1.69 8.41 -16.08
N GLY A 130 -1.39 9.61 -16.56
CA GLY A 130 -2.34 10.70 -16.77
C GLY A 130 -2.01 11.96 -15.98
N CYS A 131 -1.25 11.85 -14.89
CA CYS A 131 -0.77 12.99 -14.10
C CYS A 131 0.69 13.35 -14.34
N GLU A 132 1.47 12.44 -14.93
CA GLU A 132 2.89 12.64 -15.18
C GLU A 132 3.26 12.32 -16.64
N ILE A 133 3.68 13.33 -17.39
CA ILE A 133 4.68 13.11 -18.44
C ILE A 133 6.01 13.03 -17.69
N GLN A 134 6.48 11.82 -17.41
CA GLN A 134 7.76 11.56 -16.80
C GLN A 134 8.84 11.64 -17.89
N ASN A 135 9.41 12.83 -18.13
CA ASN A 135 10.64 12.92 -18.92
C ASN A 135 11.81 12.55 -18.01
N LEU A 136 12.20 11.28 -18.02
CA LEU A 136 13.38 10.75 -17.32
C LEU A 136 14.70 11.02 -18.08
N ALA A 137 14.69 11.86 -19.12
CA ALA A 137 15.80 12.00 -20.04
C ALA A 137 17.08 12.59 -19.42
N ASP A 138 16.99 13.37 -18.33
CA ASP A 138 18.15 14.12 -17.82
C ASP A 138 18.30 14.07 -16.28
N GLY A 139 17.65 13.11 -15.61
CA GLY A 139 17.79 12.94 -14.15
C GLY A 139 17.06 13.99 -13.29
N ASP A 140 16.38 14.96 -13.91
CA ASP A 140 15.62 16.01 -13.21
C ASP A 140 14.10 15.78 -13.28
N PHE A 141 13.46 15.84 -12.09
CA PHE A 141 12.01 15.72 -11.93
C PHE A 141 11.31 17.06 -12.20
N HIS A 142 10.58 17.17 -13.31
CA HIS A 142 9.82 18.38 -13.66
C HIS A 142 8.35 18.28 -13.22
N ARG A 143 7.95 19.15 -12.27
CA ARG A 143 6.57 19.26 -11.74
C ARG A 143 5.64 20.00 -12.72
N CYS A 144 4.79 19.27 -13.43
CA CYS A 144 3.98 19.85 -14.52
C CYS A 144 2.53 20.26 -14.15
N ARG A 145 1.96 19.85 -13.00
CA ARG A 145 0.58 20.23 -12.61
C ARG A 145 0.51 21.15 -11.38
N ALA A 146 -0.41 22.12 -11.40
CA ALA A 146 -0.62 23.11 -10.34
C ALA A 146 -0.95 22.48 -8.97
N GLY A 147 -1.73 21.38 -8.93
CA GLY A 147 -2.06 20.65 -7.70
C GLY A 147 -0.84 20.06 -6.98
N VAL A 148 0.14 19.53 -7.73
CA VAL A 148 1.40 19.02 -7.18
C VAL A 148 2.20 20.15 -6.50
N ARG A 149 2.19 21.36 -7.07
CA ARG A 149 2.83 22.52 -6.44
C ARG A 149 2.05 23.04 -5.24
N HIS A 150 0.72 23.11 -5.35
CA HIS A 150 -0.18 23.59 -4.30
C HIS A 150 0.00 22.81 -2.99
N PHE A 151 0.02 21.48 -3.06
CA PHE A 151 0.16 20.63 -1.88
C PHE A 151 1.62 20.32 -1.50
N GLY A 152 2.62 20.92 -2.18
CA GLY A 152 4.04 20.73 -1.83
C GLY A 152 4.56 19.30 -2.00
N LEU A 153 3.91 18.57 -2.91
CA LEU A 153 4.06 17.16 -3.18
C LEU A 153 5.49 16.79 -3.63
N ARG A 154 6.12 15.79 -2.99
CA ARG A 154 7.44 15.25 -3.35
C ARG A 154 7.36 13.75 -3.63
N PRO A 155 7.86 13.25 -4.78
CA PRO A 155 8.03 11.82 -4.98
C PRO A 155 9.03 11.30 -3.93
N PHE A 156 8.72 10.17 -3.31
CA PHE A 156 9.58 9.56 -2.31
C PHE A 156 10.23 8.29 -2.86
N ARG A 157 11.56 8.25 -2.85
CA ARG A 157 12.34 7.02 -3.02
C ARG A 157 13.47 6.95 -1.99
N PRO A 158 13.80 5.75 -1.43
CA PRO A 158 13.04 4.50 -1.42
C PRO A 158 12.67 4.07 0.02
N TRP A 159 11.38 3.78 0.28
CA TRP A 159 11.07 2.77 1.29
C TRP A 159 11.22 1.42 0.59
N ARG A 160 12.09 0.56 1.11
CA ARG A 160 12.46 -0.72 0.47
C ARG A 160 11.30 -1.70 0.27
N ILE A 161 10.17 -1.46 0.92
CA ILE A 161 8.96 -2.24 0.69
C ILE A 161 8.40 -2.04 -0.73
N PHE A 162 8.81 -1.00 -1.47
CA PHE A 162 8.41 -0.79 -2.87
C PHE A 162 9.62 -1.01 -3.79
N PRO A 163 9.85 -2.23 -4.30
CA PRO A 163 11.02 -2.52 -5.12
C PRO A 163 10.88 -1.91 -6.52
N GLY A 164 11.70 -0.90 -6.83
CA GLY A 164 11.87 -0.42 -8.20
C GLY A 164 10.69 0.36 -8.80
N GLU A 165 9.62 0.64 -8.05
CA GLU A 165 8.41 1.28 -8.61
C GLU A 165 8.56 2.79 -8.76
N TYR A 166 8.58 3.27 -10.02
CA TYR A 166 8.85 4.68 -10.37
C TYR A 166 7.59 5.54 -10.30
N ASN A 167 6.41 4.91 -10.20
CA ASN A 167 5.10 5.53 -10.40
C ASN A 167 4.25 5.60 -9.11
N LEU A 168 4.89 5.52 -7.95
CA LEU A 168 4.23 5.65 -6.66
C LEU A 168 4.59 6.96 -6.00
N VAL A 169 3.58 7.66 -5.50
CA VAL A 169 3.82 8.75 -4.56
C VAL A 169 3.22 8.42 -3.21
N LEU A 170 4.10 8.13 -2.25
CA LEU A 170 3.72 8.05 -0.85
C LEU A 170 3.80 9.45 -0.25
N TRP A 171 2.65 10.06 0.01
CA TRP A 171 2.60 11.35 0.66
C TRP A 171 2.92 11.22 2.14
N ARG A 172 3.88 12.04 2.57
CA ARG A 172 4.15 12.39 3.97
C ARG A 172 3.94 13.89 4.07
N ASN A 173 2.77 14.35 4.52
CA ASN A 173 2.56 15.79 4.65
C ASN A 173 3.05 16.25 6.03
N LYS A 174 3.81 17.34 6.02
CA LYS A 174 4.37 18.06 7.18
C LYS A 174 3.31 18.51 8.21
N HIS A 175 2.02 18.49 7.84
CA HIS A 175 0.89 18.81 8.70
C HIS A 175 0.17 17.58 9.27
N PHE A 176 0.48 16.38 8.77
CA PHE A 176 -0.01 15.12 9.35
C PHE A 176 1.02 14.63 10.35
N SER A 177 0.63 14.56 11.62
CA SER A 177 1.47 14.00 12.66
C SER A 177 1.67 12.51 12.38
N ILE A 178 2.81 12.15 11.79
CA ILE A 178 3.20 10.74 11.65
C ILE A 178 3.40 10.17 13.05
N SER A 179 2.69 9.10 13.39
CA SER A 179 2.92 8.40 14.64
C SER A 179 4.40 7.97 14.77
N ARG A 180 4.98 8.08 15.98
CA ARG A 180 6.39 7.70 16.23
C ARG A 180 6.71 6.27 15.78
N GLU A 181 5.71 5.39 15.84
CA GLU A 181 5.80 4.01 15.38
C GLU A 181 6.01 3.91 13.85
N VAL A 182 5.22 4.65 13.06
CA VAL A 182 5.38 4.67 11.59
C VAL A 182 6.73 5.27 11.21
N ASP A 183 7.14 6.35 11.87
CA ASP A 183 8.45 6.96 11.64
C ASP A 183 9.60 6.01 12.00
N ALA A 184 9.48 5.26 13.11
CA ALA A 184 10.45 4.23 13.49
C ALA A 184 10.54 3.11 12.44
N LYS A 185 9.41 2.54 12.00
CA LYS A 185 9.34 1.51 10.95
C LYS A 185 9.94 2.00 9.63
N CYS A 186 9.74 3.27 9.29
CA CYS A 186 10.35 3.92 8.13
C CYS A 186 11.87 4.08 8.27
N ARG A 187 12.39 4.30 9.49
CA ARG A 187 13.82 4.55 9.79
C ARG A 187 14.63 3.27 10.00
N GLU A 188 14.08 2.27 10.68
CA GLU A 188 14.71 0.98 10.98
C GLU A 188 15.15 0.25 9.70
N ASN A 189 14.38 0.42 8.62
CA ASN A 189 14.67 -0.10 7.29
C ASN A 189 15.86 0.56 6.56
N ARG A 190 16.59 1.51 7.19
CA ARG A 190 17.91 1.96 6.72
C ARG A 190 19.05 1.01 7.11
N TRP A 191 18.86 0.10 8.08
CA TRP A 191 19.96 -0.65 8.71
C TRP A 191 20.08 -2.13 8.37
N ILE A 192 19.15 -2.76 7.65
CA ILE A 192 19.33 -4.17 7.26
C ILE A 192 20.03 -4.26 5.91
N GLN A 193 21.36 -4.38 5.97
CA GLN A 193 22.18 -5.01 4.94
C GLN A 193 21.74 -6.48 4.75
N PHE A 194 20.66 -6.73 4.02
CA PHE A 194 20.26 -8.06 3.54
C PHE A 194 21.18 -8.55 2.39
N ARG A 195 22.50 -8.34 2.55
CA ARG A 195 23.56 -8.87 1.68
C ARG A 195 24.46 -9.87 2.41
N ARG A 196 24.12 -10.27 3.65
CA ARG A 196 24.89 -11.26 4.45
C ARG A 196 24.13 -12.52 4.88
N GLY A 197 22.84 -12.67 4.58
CA GLY A 197 22.07 -13.88 4.93
C GLY A 197 22.03 -14.99 3.87
N PHE A 198 22.16 -14.66 2.58
CA PHE A 198 22.07 -15.63 1.47
C PHE A 198 23.40 -16.29 1.08
N LYS A 199 24.40 -16.28 1.98
CA LYS A 199 25.67 -17.00 1.80
C LYS A 199 25.76 -18.30 2.62
N GLY A 200 24.77 -18.60 3.47
CA GLY A 200 24.80 -19.77 4.37
C GLY A 200 23.82 -20.91 4.05
N VAL A 201 22.88 -20.73 3.10
CA VAL A 201 21.84 -21.75 2.82
C VAL A 201 22.05 -22.44 1.46
N LYS A 202 23.03 -21.98 0.66
CA LYS A 202 23.37 -22.66 -0.60
C LYS A 202 24.26 -23.90 -0.41
N ASP A 203 24.95 -24.02 0.73
CA ASP A 203 25.86 -25.15 0.96
C ASP A 203 25.19 -26.33 1.70
N ASP A 204 24.07 -26.11 2.42
CA ASP A 204 23.37 -27.20 3.14
C ASP A 204 22.26 -27.90 2.33
N LEU A 205 21.74 -27.27 1.28
CA LEU A 205 20.68 -27.89 0.44
C LEU A 205 21.23 -28.75 -0.72
N LEU A 206 22.55 -28.75 -0.95
CA LEU A 206 23.23 -29.67 -1.88
C LEU A 206 23.76 -30.94 -1.19
N GLY A 207 23.67 -31.05 0.15
CA GLY A 207 24.13 -32.21 0.93
C GLY A 207 23.08 -33.29 1.21
N HIS A 208 21.80 -33.07 0.89
CA HIS A 208 20.71 -33.97 1.32
C HIS A 208 19.85 -34.60 0.22
N TRP A 209 20.22 -34.46 -1.06
CA TRP A 209 19.56 -35.13 -2.19
C TRP A 209 20.33 -36.31 -2.80
N GLY A 210 21.26 -36.89 -2.04
CA GLY A 210 22.05 -38.05 -2.47
C GLY A 210 21.82 -39.27 -1.60
N ARG A 211 20.57 -39.77 -1.45
CA ARG A 211 20.32 -41.08 -0.83
C ARG A 211 18.89 -41.66 -0.97
N TRP A 212 18.29 -41.66 -2.17
CA TRP A 212 17.13 -42.52 -2.47
C TRP A 212 17.09 -42.90 -3.95
N VAL A 213 18.03 -43.76 -4.37
CA VAL A 213 17.86 -44.69 -5.49
C VAL A 213 18.67 -45.94 -5.14
N HIS A 214 17.98 -47.00 -4.74
CA HIS A 214 18.45 -48.39 -4.77
C HIS A 214 17.40 -49.19 -5.55
#